data_AF-A0AAN7KT28-F1
#
_entry.id   AF-A0AAN7KT28-F1
#
_cell.length_a   1.000
_cell.length_b   1.000
_cell.length_c   1.000
_cell.angle_alpha   90.00
_cell.angle_beta   90.00
_cell.angle_gamma   90.00
#
_symmetry.space_group_name_H-M   'P 1'
#
loop_
_entity.id
_entity.type
_entity.pdbx_description
1 polymer ?
#
loop_
_entity_poly.entity_id
_entity_poly.type
_entity_poly.pdbx_seq_one_letter_code
_entity_poly.pdbx_strand_id
1 'polypeptide(L)'
;MGDKDWYFFTQRDRKYPTWMRTTRATKVGYWFSEKNREIHRSKASSVVGMKKMLVFYKGIVPKGEKKTNWITHEYRLNGMLAYHYFSSYSSKVHNTIRLVIFYTDERAGLRADKELSAVQ
;
A
#
# COMPACT_ATOMS: atom_id res chain seq x y z
N MET A 1 1.89 -20.74 -6.23
CA MET A 1 1.05 -19.67 -5.64
C MET A 1 0.60 -20.16 -4.28
N GLY A 2 0.89 -19.48 -3.17
CA GLY A 2 0.31 -19.91 -1.89
C GLY A 2 0.92 -19.32 -0.62
N ASP A 3 2.19 -19.62 -0.32
CA ASP A 3 2.58 -19.63 1.11
C ASP A 3 3.25 -18.35 1.65
N LYS A 4 3.53 -17.35 0.80
CA LYS A 4 4.32 -16.16 1.19
C LYS A 4 3.61 -14.81 1.06
N ASP A 5 2.45 -14.78 0.41
CA ASP A 5 1.71 -13.54 0.13
C ASP A 5 0.27 -13.65 0.65
N TRP A 6 -0.18 -12.66 1.42
CA TRP A 6 -1.55 -12.56 1.92
C TRP A 6 -2.30 -11.43 1.23
N TYR A 7 -3.55 -11.68 0.84
CA TYR A 7 -4.40 -10.74 0.10
C TYR A 7 -5.65 -10.42 0.91
N PHE A 8 -5.94 -9.14 1.10
CA PHE A 8 -7.11 -8.67 1.82
C PHE A 8 -7.84 -7.61 1.02
N PHE A 9 -9.16 -7.73 0.91
CA PHE A 9 -10.01 -6.64 0.46
C PHE A 9 -10.47 -5.86 1.68
N THR A 10 -10.23 -4.55 1.66
CA THR A 10 -10.65 -3.66 2.74
C THR A 10 -11.52 -2.56 2.19
N GLN A 11 -12.61 -2.25 2.88
CA GLN A 11 -13.36 -1.04 2.59
C GLN A 11 -12.54 0.16 3.06
N ARG A 12 -12.55 1.24 2.26
CA ARG A 12 -11.92 2.49 2.66
C ARG A 12 -12.75 3.12 3.78
N ASP A 13 -12.34 2.91 5.02
CA ASP A 13 -12.93 3.62 6.15
C ASP A 13 -12.66 5.13 6.00
N ARG A 14 -13.75 5.89 5.78
CA ARG A 14 -13.76 7.35 5.89
C ARG A 14 -14.31 7.65 7.29
N LYS A 15 -13.42 7.65 8.28
CA LYS A 15 -13.78 8.08 9.64
C LYS A 15 -14.36 9.50 9.67
N TYR A 16 -14.02 10.34 8.67
CA TYR A 16 -14.66 11.63 8.39
C TYR A 16 -14.68 11.94 6.87
N PRO A 17 -15.63 12.74 6.36
CA PRO A 17 -15.73 13.11 4.94
C PRO A 17 -14.45 13.75 4.37
N THR A 18 -13.76 14.52 5.21
CA THR A 18 -12.60 15.35 4.84
C THR A 18 -11.26 14.65 5.08
N TRP A 19 -11.18 13.71 6.02
CA TRP A 19 -9.91 13.13 6.46
C TRP A 19 -9.57 11.87 5.66
N MET A 20 -8.78 12.05 4.60
CA MET A 20 -8.37 10.98 3.68
C MET A 20 -7.19 10.11 4.19
N ARG A 21 -6.58 10.43 5.33
CA ARG A 21 -5.41 9.74 5.85
C ARG A 21 -5.83 8.67 6.86
N THR A 22 -5.41 7.43 6.64
CA THR A 22 -5.48 6.39 7.66
C THR A 22 -4.17 6.41 8.44
N THR A 23 -4.23 6.60 9.76
CA THR A 23 -3.08 6.38 10.66
C THR A 23 -2.83 4.88 10.76
N ARG A 24 -1.66 4.45 10.30
CA ARG A 24 -1.24 3.03 10.29
C ARG A 24 -0.12 2.79 11.31
N ALA A 25 -0.17 3.48 12.44
CA ALA A 25 0.71 3.24 13.57
C ALA A 25 0.10 2.14 14.45
N THR A 26 0.94 1.23 14.91
CA THR A 26 0.61 0.16 15.86
C THR A 26 1.39 0.40 17.15
N LYS A 27 1.08 -0.32 18.23
CA LYS A 27 1.83 -0.24 19.49
C LYS A 27 3.32 -0.59 19.34
N VAL A 28 3.69 -1.36 18.32
CA VAL A 28 5.03 -1.94 18.14
C VAL A 28 5.80 -1.36 16.94
N GLY A 29 5.18 -0.49 16.14
CA GLY A 29 5.77 -0.02 14.89
C GLY A 29 4.80 0.78 14.04
N TYR A 30 5.27 1.24 12.89
CA TYR A 30 4.49 2.07 11.97
C TYR A 30 4.73 1.68 10.51
N TRP A 31 3.71 1.88 9.68
CA TRP A 31 3.85 1.75 8.24
C TRP A 31 4.31 3.07 7.62
N PHE A 32 5.53 3.09 7.10
CA PHE A 32 6.05 4.19 6.31
C PHE A 32 5.57 4.08 4.87
N SER A 33 5.13 5.21 4.31
CA SER A 33 4.63 5.29 2.94
C SER A 33 5.76 5.73 2.02
N GLU A 34 6.08 4.91 1.03
CA GLU A 34 6.94 5.33 -0.08
C GLU A 34 6.14 6.20 -1.07
N LYS A 35 6.70 6.41 -2.26
CA LYS A 35 6.05 7.08 -3.39
C LYS A 35 4.94 6.24 -4.02
N ASN A 36 3.80 6.87 -4.29
CA ASN A 36 2.71 6.25 -5.05
C ASN A 36 3.13 6.05 -6.52
N ARG A 37 2.68 4.96 -7.14
CA ARG A 37 2.93 4.63 -8.55
C ARG A 37 1.61 4.45 -9.30
N GLU A 38 1.49 5.10 -10.45
CA GLU A 38 0.34 4.93 -11.33
C GLU A 38 0.33 3.53 -11.95
N ILE A 39 -0.88 3.02 -12.19
CA ILE A 39 -1.10 1.76 -12.88
C ILE A 39 -1.73 2.12 -14.22
N HIS A 40 -1.04 1.79 -15.30
CA HIS A 40 -1.52 2.01 -16.67
C HIS A 40 -2.10 0.72 -17.25
N ARG A 41 -3.03 0.87 -18.18
CA ARG A 41 -3.52 -0.25 -18.98
C ARG A 41 -2.44 -0.67 -19.98
N SER A 42 -2.23 -1.96 -20.18
CA SER A 42 -1.14 -2.47 -21.03
C SER A 42 -1.14 -1.94 -22.47
N LYS A 43 -2.32 -1.62 -23.02
CA LYS A 43 -2.52 -1.15 -24.40
C LYS A 43 -2.93 0.32 -24.52
N ALA A 44 -3.01 1.06 -23.41
CA ALA A 44 -3.45 2.45 -23.43
C ALA A 44 -2.76 3.25 -22.32
N SER A 45 -2.34 4.48 -22.63
CA SER A 45 -1.71 5.39 -21.66
C SER A 45 -2.65 5.84 -20.54
N SER A 46 -3.91 5.41 -20.54
CA SER A 46 -4.90 5.70 -19.50
C SER A 46 -4.52 5.06 -18.16
N VAL A 47 -4.53 5.88 -17.10
CA VAL A 47 -4.33 5.45 -15.71
C VAL A 47 -5.59 4.76 -15.18
N VAL A 48 -5.47 3.48 -14.85
CA VAL A 48 -6.58 2.67 -14.31
C VAL A 48 -6.63 2.68 -12.79
N GLY A 49 -5.53 3.05 -12.13
CA GLY A 49 -5.45 3.06 -10.68
C GLY A 49 -4.11 3.54 -10.16
N MET A 50 -3.91 3.31 -8.87
CA MET A 50 -2.68 3.68 -8.16
C MET A 50 -2.28 2.54 -7.25
N LYS A 51 -0.99 2.24 -7.23
CA LYS A 51 -0.33 1.33 -6.30
C LYS A 51 0.47 2.16 -5.29
N LYS A 52 0.25 1.88 -4.02
CA LYS A 52 1.01 2.46 -2.92
C LYS A 52 1.80 1.36 -2.23
N MET A 53 3.11 1.57 -2.04
CA MET A 53 3.96 0.67 -1.29
C MET A 53 4.20 1.24 0.10
N LEU A 54 4.06 0.39 1.12
CA LEU A 54 4.41 0.72 2.48
C LEU A 54 5.36 -0.33 3.04
N VAL A 55 6.29 0.14 3.86
CA VAL A 55 7.25 -0.71 4.57
C VAL A 55 7.02 -0.54 6.05
N PHE A 56 7.05 -1.65 6.79
CA PHE A 56 6.88 -1.60 8.23
C PHE A 56 8.21 -1.32 8.93
N TYR A 57 8.17 -0.39 9.87
CA TYR A 57 9.28 -0.05 10.77
C TYR A 57 8.90 -0.45 12.18
N LYS A 58 9.79 -1.18 12.87
CA LYS A 58 9.59 -1.55 14.27
C LYS A 58 10.05 -0.40 15.18
N GLY A 59 9.27 -0.10 16.21
CA GLY A 59 9.56 0.94 17.19
C GLY A 59 8.72 2.21 17.01
N ILE A 60 9.01 3.20 17.85
CA ILE A 60 8.26 4.46 17.92
C ILE A 60 9.04 5.56 17.20
N VAL A 61 8.38 6.28 16.31
CA VAL A 61 8.95 7.47 15.64
C VAL A 61 9.34 8.51 16.71
N PRO A 62 10.50 9.19 16.62
CA PRO A 62 11.51 9.17 15.55
C PRO A 62 12.69 8.21 15.80
N LYS A 63 12.69 7.44 16.88
CA LYS A 63 13.80 6.55 17.29
C LYS A 63 13.64 5.08 16.83
N GLY A 64 12.62 4.77 16.03
CA GLY A 64 12.31 3.42 15.56
C GLY A 64 13.23 3.02 14.40
N GLU A 65 14.44 2.55 14.72
CA GLU A 65 15.55 2.45 13.76
C GLU A 65 15.46 1.26 12.79
N LYS A 66 14.71 0.20 13.11
CA LYS A 66 14.76 -1.05 12.32
C LYS A 66 13.63 -1.14 11.28
N LYS A 67 13.98 -0.78 10.03
CA LYS A 67 13.23 -1.16 8.83
C LYS A 67 13.12 -2.69 8.79
N THR A 68 11.92 -3.20 8.57
CA THR A 68 11.69 -4.64 8.41
C THR A 68 11.53 -5.02 6.94
N ASN A 69 11.53 -6.31 6.64
CA ASN A 69 11.23 -6.87 5.32
C ASN A 69 9.71 -6.96 5.04
N TRP A 70 8.86 -6.55 5.97
CA TRP A 70 7.42 -6.52 5.77
C TRP A 70 7.04 -5.40 4.82
N ILE A 71 6.49 -5.78 3.69
CA ILE A 71 5.98 -4.88 2.67
C ILE A 71 4.48 -5.07 2.56
N THR A 72 3.77 -3.96 2.37
CA THR A 72 2.40 -4.00 1.90
C THR A 72 2.20 -3.16 0.66
N HIS A 73 1.42 -3.68 -0.28
CA HIS A 73 0.96 -2.96 -1.45
C HIS A 73 -0.54 -2.69 -1.33
N GLU A 74 -0.90 -1.41 -1.28
CA GLU A 74 -2.29 -0.96 -1.35
C GLU A 74 -2.62 -0.54 -2.79
N TYR A 75 -3.65 -1.15 -3.36
CA TYR A 75 -4.15 -0.82 -4.69
C TYR A 75 -5.49 -0.10 -4.60
N ARG A 76 -5.65 0.95 -5.41
CA ARG A 76 -6.92 1.65 -5.61
C ARG A 76 -7.21 1.82 -7.09
N LEU A 77 -8.48 1.67 -7.46
CA LEU A 77 -8.95 2.02 -8.80
C LEU A 77 -9.14 3.54 -8.93
N ASN A 78 -9.01 4.05 -10.14
CA ASN A 78 -9.34 5.42 -10.48
C ASN A 78 -10.86 5.64 -10.31
N GLY A 79 -11.30 6.81 -9.84
CA GLY A 79 -12.68 7.09 -9.44
C GLY A 79 -13.70 6.72 -10.50
N MET A 80 -13.48 7.08 -11.78
CA MET A 80 -14.39 6.76 -12.87
C MET A 80 -14.57 5.24 -13.07
N LEU A 81 -13.49 4.46 -12.95
CA LEU A 81 -13.55 3.01 -13.03
C LEU A 81 -14.16 2.41 -11.76
N ALA A 82 -13.79 2.91 -10.58
CA ALA A 82 -14.34 2.47 -9.31
C ALA A 82 -15.88 2.65 -9.29
N TYR A 83 -16.39 3.77 -9.78
CA TYR A 83 -17.83 3.95 -9.93
C TYR A 83 -18.43 2.91 -10.88
N HIS A 84 -17.89 2.77 -12.09
CA HIS A 84 -18.45 1.82 -13.07
C HIS A 84 -18.49 0.37 -12.56
N TYR A 85 -17.47 -0.08 -11.82
CA TYR A 85 -17.41 -1.46 -11.32
C TYR A 85 -18.17 -1.69 -10.00
N PHE A 86 -18.44 -0.64 -9.21
CA PHE A 86 -19.10 -0.76 -7.89
C PHE A 86 -20.47 -0.07 -7.78
N SER A 87 -21.01 0.49 -8.88
CA SER A 87 -22.26 1.28 -8.92
C SER A 87 -23.56 0.48 -8.83
N SER A 88 -23.65 -0.50 -7.93
CA SER A 88 -24.93 -1.08 -7.52
C SER A 88 -25.41 -0.60 -6.14
N TYR A 89 -24.65 0.27 -5.43
CA TYR A 89 -25.10 0.87 -4.16
C TYR A 89 -24.79 2.37 -4.07
N SER A 90 -25.87 3.16 -4.01
CA SER A 90 -26.03 4.53 -3.49
C SER A 90 -24.91 5.57 -3.74
N SER A 91 -25.30 6.64 -4.46
CA SER A 91 -24.52 7.83 -4.85
C SER A 91 -23.90 8.66 -3.71
N LYS A 92 -24.03 8.23 -2.44
CA LYS A 92 -23.54 8.99 -1.27
C LYS A 92 -22.42 8.30 -0.48
N VAL A 93 -21.97 7.10 -0.87
CA VAL A 93 -20.84 6.44 -0.20
C VAL A 93 -19.80 6.04 -1.23
N HIS A 94 -18.67 6.75 -1.26
CA HIS A 94 -17.51 6.38 -2.08
C HIS A 94 -16.87 5.10 -1.52
N ASN A 95 -17.51 3.95 -1.73
CA ASN A 95 -17.03 2.64 -1.32
C ASN A 95 -15.93 2.18 -2.29
N THR A 96 -14.75 2.81 -2.23
CA THR A 96 -13.59 2.29 -2.96
C THR A 96 -13.04 1.08 -2.19
N ILE A 97 -13.28 -0.13 -2.69
CA ILE A 97 -12.59 -1.34 -2.21
C ILE A 97 -11.10 -1.19 -2.50
N ARG A 98 -10.26 -1.49 -1.51
CA ARG A 98 -8.80 -1.55 -1.64
C ARG A 98 -8.35 -2.99 -1.56
N LEU A 99 -7.50 -3.40 -2.49
CA LEU A 99 -6.73 -4.63 -2.34
C LEU A 99 -5.45 -4.29 -1.60
N VAL A 100 -5.20 -5.00 -0.50
CA VAL A 100 -3.99 -4.90 0.30
C VAL A 100 -3.28 -6.24 0.22
N ILE A 101 -2.01 -6.22 -0.19
CA ILE A 101 -1.17 -7.41 -0.30
C ILE A 101 -0.06 -7.28 0.72
N PHE A 102 0.09 -8.24 1.62
CA PHE A 102 1.22 -8.32 2.57
C PHE A 102 2.15 -9.44 2.16
N TYR A 103 3.46 -9.15 2.18
CA TYR A 103 4.48 -10.17 1.95
C TYR A 103 5.79 -9.73 2.60
N THR A 104 6.68 -10.69 2.82
CA THR A 104 8.05 -10.42 3.23
C THR A 104 8.95 -10.38 2.00
N ASP A 105 9.63 -9.26 1.75
CA ASP A 105 10.59 -9.17 0.65
C ASP A 105 11.93 -9.77 1.07
N GLU A 106 12.16 -11.03 0.71
CA GLU A 106 13.44 -11.72 0.91
C GLU A 106 14.58 -11.08 0.11
N ARG A 107 14.29 -10.30 -0.94
CA ARG A 107 15.31 -9.60 -1.75
C ARG A 107 15.75 -8.28 -1.11
N ALA A 108 15.03 -7.78 -0.11
CA ALA A 108 15.40 -6.57 0.61
C ALA A 108 16.72 -6.75 1.38
N GLY A 109 17.01 -7.96 1.89
CA GLY A 109 18.31 -8.28 2.49
C GLY A 109 19.46 -8.17 1.49
N LEU A 110 19.30 -8.77 0.31
CA LEU A 110 20.30 -8.75 -0.76
C LEU A 110 20.58 -7.35 -1.35
N ARG A 111 19.61 -6.43 -1.29
CA ARG A 111 19.82 -5.03 -1.71
C ARG A 111 20.56 -4.21 -0.66
N ALA A 112 20.32 -4.46 0.63
CA ALA A 112 21.04 -3.79 1.70
C ALA A 112 22.54 -4.16 1.69
N ASP A 113 22.86 -5.42 1.41
CA ASP A 113 24.24 -5.90 1.32
C ASP A 113 24.99 -5.29 0.12
N LYS A 114 24.29 -5.10 -1.02
CA LYS A 114 24.88 -4.42 -2.19
C LYS A 114 25.16 -2.94 -1.96
N GLU A 115 24.26 -2.23 -1.29
CA GLU A 115 24.45 -0.81 -0.94
C GLU A 115 25.60 -0.63 0.07
N LEU A 116 25.78 -1.56 1.02
CA LEU A 116 26.92 -1.55 1.95
C LEU A 116 28.25 -1.85 1.25
N SER A 117 28.25 -2.74 0.24
CA SER A 117 29.45 -3.05 -0.55
C SER A 117 29.85 -1.95 -1.56
N ALA A 118 28.95 -1.01 -1.86
CA ALA A 118 29.21 0.11 -2.79
C ALA A 118 29.71 1.38 -2.08
N VAL A 119 29.84 1.34 -0.75
CA VAL A 119 30.35 2.44 0.09
C VAL A 119 31.78 2.13 0.60
N GLN A 120 32.45 1.15 -0.01
CA GLN A 120 33.84 0.78 0.28
C GLN A 120 34.64 0.73 -1.02
#